data_AF-A0A9Q8Y3F5-F1
#
_entry.id   AF-A0A9Q8Y3F5-F1
#
_cell.length_a   1.000
_cell.length_b   1.000
_cell.length_c   1.000
_cell.angle_alpha   90.00
_cell.angle_beta   90.00
_cell.angle_gamma   90.00
#
_symmetry.space_group_name_H-M   'P 1'
#
loop_
_entity.id
_entity.type
_entity.pdbx_description
1 polymer ?
#
loop_
_entity_poly.entity_id
_entity_poly.type
_entity_poly.pdbx_seq_one_letter_code
_entity_poly.pdbx_strand_id
1 'polypeptide(L)' 'MENISSRLQEIWNSAPENFWLSLIILLIAILIFFLPVKIASSRGLSGGQIFGVFLATLFGFWFLGLILALVLPRSV' A
#
# COMPACT_ATOMS: atom_id res chain seq x y z
N MET A 1 -13.77 -0.60 36.39
CA MET A 1 -13.69 -1.24 35.08
C MET A 1 -13.66 -0.14 34.04
N GLU A 2 -12.48 0.21 33.57
CA GLU A 2 -12.34 1.21 32.52
C GLU A 2 -12.92 0.62 31.23
N ASN A 3 -13.87 1.33 30.63
CA ASN A 3 -14.66 0.82 29.54
C ASN A 3 -13.79 0.81 28.28
N ILE A 4 -13.64 -0.34 27.61
CA ILE A 4 -12.82 -0.46 26.40
C ILE A 4 -13.23 0.60 25.35
N SER A 5 -14.52 0.94 25.30
CA SER A 5 -15.02 2.01 24.44
C SER A 5 -14.44 3.39 24.77
N SER A 6 -14.22 3.75 26.04
CA SER A 6 -13.66 5.05 26.41
C SER A 6 -12.19 5.16 26.00
N ARG A 7 -11.42 4.08 26.15
CA ARG A 7 -10.02 4.03 25.68
C ARG A 7 -9.91 4.07 24.15
N LEU A 8 -10.81 3.38 23.45
CA LEU A 8 -10.85 3.43 21.97
C LEU A 8 -11.19 4.83 21.46
N GLN A 9 -12.11 5.53 22.13
CA GLN A 9 -12.48 6.89 21.78
C GLN A 9 -11.36 7.89 22.06
N GLU A 10 -10.60 7.70 23.13
CA GLU A 10 -9.41 8.50 23.43
C GLU A 10 -8.32 8.31 22.37
N ILE A 11 -8.07 7.07 21.91
CA ILE A 11 -7.14 6.79 20.81
C ILE A 11 -7.63 7.42 19.50
N TRP A 12 -8.93 7.34 19.23
CA TRP A 12 -9.53 7.95 18.04
C TRP A 12 -9.34 9.47 18.01
N ASN A 13 -9.51 10.13 19.16
CA ASN A 13 -9.41 11.58 19.30
C ASN A 13 -7.98 12.11 19.47
N SER A 14 -7.04 11.25 19.90
CA SER A 14 -5.61 11.61 20.04
C SER A 14 -4.79 11.28 18.79
N ALA A 15 -5.37 10.58 17.82
CA ALA A 15 -4.72 10.31 16.55
C ALA A 15 -4.54 11.62 15.75
N PRO A 16 -3.36 11.82 15.11
CA PRO A 16 -3.15 12.95 14.21
C PRO A 16 -4.22 13.01 13.11
N GLU A 17 -4.56 14.21 12.64
CA GLU A 17 -5.65 14.44 11.66
C GLU A 17 -5.56 13.55 10.42
N ASN A 18 -4.34 13.26 9.96
CA ASN A 18 -4.09 12.46 8.76
C ASN A 18 -3.79 10.98 9.04
N PHE A 19 -3.80 10.54 10.30
CA PHE A 19 -3.40 9.18 10.66
C PHE A 19 -4.28 8.11 10.01
N TRP A 20 -5.60 8.23 10.22
CA TRP A 20 -6.56 7.26 9.68
C TRP A 20 -6.59 7.26 8.15
N LEU A 21 -6.49 8.44 7.54
CA LEU A 21 -6.41 8.57 6.08
C LEU A 21 -5.13 7.92 5.54
N SER A 22 -3.99 8.17 6.16
CA SER A 22 -2.70 7.58 5.79
C SER A 22 -2.72 6.05 5.96
N LEU A 23 -3.36 5.55 7.02
CA LEU A 23 -3.54 4.12 7.25
C LEU A 23 -4.37 3.47 6.15
N ILE A 24 -5.48 4.09 5.75
CA ILE A 24 -6.32 3.61 4.64
C ILE A 24 -5.53 3.62 3.32
N ILE A 25 -4.81 4.71 3.02
CA ILE A 25 -3.98 4.81 1.82
C ILE A 25 -2.90 3.72 1.82
N LEU A 26 -2.27 3.46 2.96
CA LEU A 26 -1.27 2.41 3.11
C LEU A 26 -1.86 1.02 2.85
N LEU A 27 -3.04 0.72 3.42
CA LEU A 27 -3.74 -0.54 3.17
C LEU A 27 -4.09 -0.73 1.70
N ILE A 28 -4.61 0.33 1.05
CA ILE A 28 -4.93 0.30 -0.39
C ILE A 28 -3.65 0.09 -1.22
N ALA A 29 -2.56 0.78 -0.90
CA ALA A 29 -1.28 0.63 -1.60
C ALA A 29 -0.76 -0.82 -1.52
N ILE A 30 -0.83 -1.43 -0.34
CA ILE A 30 -0.47 -2.84 -0.14
C ILE A 30 -1.38 -3.76 -0.98
N LEU A 31 -2.69 -3.54 -0.95
CA LEU A 31 -3.63 -4.35 -1.73
C LEU A 31 -3.36 -4.28 -3.23
N ILE A 32 -3.12 -3.08 -3.77
CA ILE A 32 -2.78 -2.89 -5.19
C ILE A 32 -1.46 -3.58 -5.51
N PHE A 33 -0.46 -3.49 -4.62
CA PHE A 33 0.84 -4.11 -4.82
C PHE A 33 0.76 -5.65 -4.91
N PHE A 34 -0.08 -6.28 -4.09
CA PHE A 34 -0.25 -7.74 -4.10
C PHE A 34 -1.31 -8.24 -5.09
N LEU A 35 -2.08 -7.34 -5.72
CA LEU A 35 -3.14 -7.73 -6.65
C LEU A 35 -2.62 -8.53 -7.86
N PRO A 36 -1.50 -8.15 -8.53
CA PRO A 36 -0.95 -8.94 -9.64
C PRO A 36 -0.52 -10.35 -9.21
N VAL A 37 0.05 -10.48 -8.00
CA VAL A 37 0.46 -11.76 -7.42
C VAL A 37 -0.77 -12.66 -7.18
N LYS A 38 -1.85 -12.10 -6.63
CA LYS A 38 -3.11 -12.81 -6.44
C LYS A 38 -3.72 -13.26 -7.76
N ILE A 39 -3.74 -12.39 -8.77
CA ILE A 39 -4.24 -12.72 -10.11
C ILE A 39 -3.39 -13.85 -10.72
N ALA A 40 -2.07 -13.78 -10.62
CA ALA A 40 -1.19 -14.82 -11.14
C ALA A 40 -1.44 -16.17 -10.44
N SER A 41 -1.59 -16.16 -9.12
CA SER A 41 -1.93 -17.36 -8.34
C SER A 41 -3.27 -17.96 -8.78
N SER A 42 -4.32 -17.14 -8.94
CA SER A 42 -5.65 -17.60 -9.38
C SER A 42 -5.68 -18.19 -10.80
N ARG A 43 -4.69 -17.86 -11.63
CA ARG A 43 -4.54 -18.37 -13.00
C ARG A 43 -3.72 -19.68 -13.07
N GLY A 44 -3.33 -20.24 -11.93
CA GLY A 44 -2.58 -21.49 -11.85
C GLY A 44 -1.13 -21.39 -12.32
N LEU A 45 -0.53 -20.19 -12.29
CA LEU A 45 0.87 -20.03 -12.65
C LEU A 45 1.78 -20.73 -11.63
N SER A 46 2.90 -21.25 -12.10
CA SER A 46 3.92 -21.86 -11.25
C SER A 46 4.57 -20.84 -10.31
N GLY A 47 5.15 -21.31 -9.20
CA GLY A 47 5.78 -20.44 -8.20
C GLY A 47 6.85 -19.50 -8.78
N GLY A 48 7.65 -19.98 -9.74
CA GLY A 48 8.64 -19.15 -10.44
C GLY A 48 8.02 -18.03 -11.29
N GLN A 49 6.87 -18.29 -11.91
CA GLN A 49 6.15 -17.27 -12.67
C GLN A 49 5.48 -16.24 -11.75
N ILE A 50 4.91 -16.68 -10.63
CA ILE A 50 4.36 -15.79 -9.60
C ILE A 50 5.46 -14.88 -9.05
N PHE A 51 6.64 -15.43 -8.78
CA PHE A 51 7.82 -14.66 -8.37
C PHE A 51 8.25 -13.66 -9.45
N GLY A 52 8.21 -14.05 -10.72
CA GLY A 52 8.43 -13.14 -11.85
C GLY A 52 7.44 -11.98 -11.88
N VAL A 53 6.14 -12.24 -11.65
CA VAL A 53 5.10 -11.20 -11.57
C VAL A 53 5.34 -10.27 -10.38
N PHE A 54 5.77 -10.80 -9.24
CA PHE A 54 6.14 -9.99 -8.07
C PHE A 54 7.30 -9.04 -8.38
N LEU A 55 8.38 -9.57 -8.99
CA LEU A 55 9.52 -8.74 -9.41
C LEU A 55 9.10 -7.68 -10.44
N ALA A 56 8.32 -8.06 -11.45
CA ALA A 56 7.83 -7.12 -12.46
C ALA A 56 6.98 -5.99 -11.84
N THR A 57 6.15 -6.33 -10.84
CA THR A 57 5.36 -5.35 -10.09
C THR A 57 6.26 -4.40 -9.32
N LEU A 58 7.28 -4.91 -8.61
CA LEU A 58 8.27 -4.11 -7.89
C LEU A 58 9.01 -3.13 -8.81
N PHE A 59 9.54 -3.62 -9.93
CA PHE A 59 10.22 -2.77 -10.92
C PHE A 59 9.27 -1.76 -11.57
N GLY A 60 8.01 -2.13 -11.82
CA GLY A 60 6.99 -1.22 -12.35
C GLY A 60 6.73 -0.03 -11.43
N PHE A 61 6.58 -0.27 -10.11
CA PHE A 61 6.42 0.81 -9.13
C PHE A 61 7.68 1.67 -8.99
N TRP A 62 8.87 1.06 -8.99
CA TRP A 62 10.13 1.81 -8.96
C TRP A 62 10.26 2.72 -10.19
N PHE A 63 9.98 2.19 -11.38
CA PHE A 63 10.04 2.96 -12.62
C PHE A 63 8.98 4.06 -12.68
N LEU A 64 7.75 3.79 -12.21
CA LEU A 64 6.71 4.81 -12.08
C LEU A 64 7.14 5.94 -11.13
N GLY A 65 7.77 5.60 -10.00
CA GLY A 65 8.35 6.58 -9.08
C GLY A 65 9.44 7.42 -9.72
N LEU A 66 10.29 6.81 -10.56
CA LEU A 66 11.33 7.50 -11.31
C LEU A 66 10.72 8.48 -12.34
N ILE A 67 9.68 8.07 -13.08
CA ILE A 67 8.96 8.97 -14.00
C ILE A 67 8.37 10.15 -13.22
N LEU A 68 7.66 9.88 -12.12
CA LEU A 68 7.07 10.93 -11.29
C LEU A 68 8.13 11.91 -10.77
N ALA A 69 9.28 11.43 -10.32
CA ALA A 69 10.38 12.28 -9.84
C ALA A 69 11.03 13.15 -10.93
N LEU A 70 10.92 12.75 -12.20
CA LEU A 70 11.41 13.52 -13.36
C LEU A 70 10.38 14.51 -13.89
N VAL A 71 9.09 14.14 -13.85
CA VAL A 71 8.00 14.94 -14.44
C VAL A 71 7.40 15.93 -13.44
N LEU A 72 7.43 15.65 -12.12
CA LEU A 72 6.91 16.58 -11.14
C LEU A 72 7.78 17.85 -11.10
N PRO A 73 7.16 19.05 -11.21
CA PRO A 73 7.87 20.31 -11.04
C PRO A 73 8.55 20.30 -9.67
N ARG A 74 9.86 20.52 -9.66
CA ARG A 74 10.58 20.77 -8.41
C ARG A 74 10.28 22.21 -8.03
N SER A 75 9.47 22.42 -6.99
CA SER A 75 9.35 23.74 -6.37
C SER A 75 10.71 24.11 -5.79
N VAL A 76 11.40 25.04 -6.45
CA VAL A 76 12.67 25.64 -6.02
C VAL A 76 12.44 26.55 -4.81
#